data_AF-A0A956LGJ6-F1
#
_entry.id   AF-A0A956LGJ6-F1
#
_cell.length_a   1.000
_cell.length_b   1.000
_cell.length_c   1.000
_cell.angle_alpha   90.00
_cell.angle_beta   90.00
_cell.angle_gamma   90.00
#
_symmetry.space_group_name_H-M   'P 1'
#
loop_
_entity.id
_entity.type
_entity.pdbx_description
1 polymer ?
#
loop_
_entity_poly.entity_id
_entity_poly.type
_entity_poly.pdbx_seq_one_letter_code
_entity_poly.pdbx_strand_id
1 'polypeptide(L)' 'ATAATDAVGARLGAVPGVSDLAVAADGDARTTVSLTLTGAIDPLVRALAEDRIDDLVAGEPDLEQAVLGYYGRGGTR' A
#
# COMPACT_ATOMS: atom_id res chain seq x y z
N ALA A 1 -7.53 18.66 -0.35
CA ALA A 1 -6.58 17.54 -0.30
C ALA A 1 -7.23 16.26 0.23
N THR A 2 -8.03 16.33 1.30
CA THR A 2 -8.67 15.17 1.95
C THR A 2 -9.53 14.29 1.03
N ALA A 3 -10.37 14.86 0.16
CA ALA A 3 -11.19 14.05 -0.75
C ALA A 3 -10.37 13.22 -1.76
N ALA A 4 -9.19 13.71 -2.16
CA ALA A 4 -8.31 12.98 -3.08
C ALA A 4 -7.60 11.83 -2.36
N THR A 5 -7.12 12.06 -1.13
CA THR A 5 -6.52 11.00 -0.31
C THR A 5 -7.52 9.90 0.04
N ASP A 6 -8.79 10.26 0.31
CA ASP A 6 -9.85 9.30 0.61
C ASP A 6 -10.17 8.43 -0.61
N ALA A 7 -10.23 9.03 -1.81
CA ALA A 7 -10.45 8.30 -3.05
C ALA A 7 -9.30 7.33 -3.37
N VAL A 8 -8.04 7.77 -3.17
CA VAL A 8 -6.85 6.92 -3.32
C VAL A 8 -6.89 5.76 -2.32
N GLY A 9 -7.21 6.04 -1.06
CA GLY A 9 -7.34 5.03 0.00
C GLY A 9 -8.41 3.99 -0.31
N ALA A 10 -9.60 4.42 -0.74
CA ALA A 10 -10.69 3.52 -1.11
C ALA A 10 -10.33 2.62 -2.30
N ARG A 11 -9.68 3.18 -3.34
CA ARG A 11 -9.27 2.42 -4.52
C ARG A 11 -8.19 1.39 -4.20
N LEU A 12 -7.13 1.79 -3.50
CA LEU A 12 -6.00 0.90 -3.20
C LEU A 12 -6.36 -0.14 -2.13
N GLY A 13 -7.24 0.21 -1.18
CA GLY A 13 -7.77 -0.74 -0.20
C GLY A 13 -8.65 -1.83 -0.81
N ALA A 14 -9.17 -1.64 -2.02
CA ALA A 14 -9.93 -2.66 -2.75
C ALA A 14 -9.04 -3.64 -3.54
N VAL A 15 -7.72 -3.39 -3.62
CA VAL A 15 -6.78 -4.24 -4.36
C VAL A 15 -6.51 -5.53 -3.57
N PRO A 16 -6.68 -6.73 -4.17
CA PRO A 16 -6.40 -7.98 -3.50
C PRO A 16 -4.95 -8.06 -3.01
N GLY A 17 -4.76 -8.44 -1.74
CA GLY A 17 -3.43 -8.62 -1.15
C GLY A 17 -2.81 -7.34 -0.58
N VAL A 18 -3.47 -6.17 -0.68
CA VAL A 18 -3.02 -4.94 -0.01
C VAL A 18 -3.32 -5.01 1.49
N SER A 19 -2.33 -4.71 2.32
CA SER A 19 -2.45 -4.48 3.76
C SER A 19 -1.64 -3.25 4.18
N ASP A 20 -1.80 -2.82 5.44
CA ASP A 20 -1.01 -1.75 6.05
C ASP A 20 -1.04 -0.43 5.26
N LEU A 21 -2.17 -0.16 4.60
CA LEU A 21 -2.35 1.00 3.74
C LEU A 21 -2.38 2.28 4.58
N ALA A 22 -1.40 3.14 4.36
CA ALA A 22 -1.32 4.49 4.89
C ALA A 22 -1.27 5.49 3.73
N VAL A 23 -2.16 6.49 3.78
CA VAL A 23 -2.23 7.56 2.77
C VAL A 23 -2.02 8.89 3.47
N ALA A 24 -1.02 9.64 3.01
CA ALA A 24 -0.71 10.97 3.53
C ALA A 24 -0.77 11.99 2.39
N ALA A 25 -1.47 13.10 2.63
CA ALA A 25 -1.33 14.28 1.77
C ALA A 25 0.03 14.90 2.07
N ASP A 26 0.86 15.04 1.04
CA ASP A 26 2.07 15.83 1.11
C ASP A 26 1.80 17.22 0.53
N GLY A 27 2.59 18.22 0.91
CA GLY A 27 2.50 19.57 0.35
C GLY A 27 2.51 19.54 -1.19
N ASP A 28 2.00 20.60 -1.82
CA ASP A 28 1.96 20.75 -3.29
C ASP A 28 1.18 19.66 -4.05
N ALA A 29 0.05 19.24 -3.49
CA ALA A 29 -0.90 18.31 -4.14
C ALA A 29 -0.34 16.91 -4.45
N ARG A 30 0.72 16.50 -3.75
CA ARG A 30 1.20 15.11 -3.78
C ARG A 30 0.49 14.24 -2.75
N THR A 31 0.43 12.94 -3.04
CA THR A 31 -0.08 11.94 -2.12
C THR A 31 0.97 10.86 -1.96
N THR A 32 1.42 10.64 -0.74
CA THR A 32 2.35 9.57 -0.39
C THR A 32 1.54 8.39 0.11
N VAL A 33 1.77 7.23 -0.49
CA VAL A 33 1.11 5.98 -0.13
C VAL A 33 2.15 4.97 0.32
N SER A 34 1.92 4.37 1.49
CA SER A 34 2.65 3.19 1.95
C SER A 34 1.67 2.03 2.08
N LEU A 35 2.07 0.85 1.62
CA LEU A 35 1.28 -0.37 1.72
C LEU A 35 2.17 -1.59 1.65
N THR A 36 1.67 -2.71 2.14
CA THR A 36 2.24 -4.04 1.94
C THR A 36 1.40 -4.77 0.90
N LEU A 37 2.05 -5.46 -0.05
CA LEU A 37 1.37 -6.29 -1.04
C LEU A 37 1.76 -7.75 -0.88
N THR A 38 0.77 -8.63 -0.73
CA THR A 38 0.95 -10.09 -0.77
C THR A 38 0.36 -10.67 -2.06
N GLY A 39 1.18 -11.42 -2.81
CA GLY A 39 0.75 -12.11 -4.02
C GLY A 39 1.17 -11.39 -5.31
N ALA A 40 0.34 -11.46 -6.34
CA ALA A 40 0.67 -10.90 -7.66
C ALA A 40 0.60 -9.36 -7.64
N ILE A 41 1.54 -8.70 -8.30
CA ILE A 41 1.62 -7.24 -8.38
C ILE A 41 0.68 -6.62 -9.43
N ASP A 42 0.24 -7.40 -10.42
CA ASP A 42 -0.63 -6.95 -11.52
C ASP A 42 -1.87 -6.14 -11.09
N PRO A 43 -2.63 -6.53 -10.04
CA PRO A 43 -3.82 -5.79 -9.64
C PRO A 43 -3.47 -4.40 -9.10
N LEU A 44 -2.34 -4.27 -8.39
CA LEU A 44 -1.86 -3.00 -7.87
C LEU A 44 -1.40 -2.08 -8.99
N VAL A 45 -0.62 -2.59 -9.95
CA VAL A 45 -0.14 -1.81 -11.10
C VAL A 45 -1.32 -1.29 -11.92
N ARG A 46 -2.37 -2.09 -12.14
CA ARG A 46 -3.58 -1.63 -12.83
C ARG A 46 -4.33 -0.56 -12.04
N ALA A 47 -4.41 -0.67 -10.72
CA ALA A 47 -5.07 0.34 -9.89
C ALA A 47 -4.35 1.70 -9.92
N LEU A 48 -3.03 1.68 -10.10
CA LEU A 48 -2.17 2.87 -10.19
C LEU A 48 -2.01 3.41 -11.63
N ALA A 49 -2.47 2.68 -12.65
CA ALA A 49 -2.18 2.98 -14.05
C ALA A 49 -2.67 4.36 -14.51
N GLU A 50 -3.72 4.87 -13.87
CA GLU A 50 -4.32 6.18 -14.17
C GLU A 50 -3.64 7.34 -13.42
N ASP A 51 -2.74 7.04 -12.48
CA ASP A 51 -2.07 8.05 -11.67
C ASP A 51 -0.69 8.39 -12.22
N ARG A 52 -0.29 9.66 -12.07
CA ARG A 52 1.10 10.05 -12.26
C ARG A 52 1.91 9.62 -11.03
N ILE A 53 2.82 8.68 -11.22
CA ILE A 53 3.75 8.23 -10.18
C ILE A 53 5.04 9.04 -10.32
N ASP A 54 5.34 9.86 -9.31
CA ASP A 54 6.60 10.62 -9.27
C ASP A 54 7.76 9.76 -8.71
N ASP A 55 7.48 8.87 -7.77
CA ASP A 55 8.44 7.96 -7.15
C ASP A 55 7.76 6.63 -6.75
N LEU A 56 8.47 5.52 -6.93
CA LEU A 56 8.01 4.17 -6.57
C LEU A 56 9.17 3.37 -6.00
N VAL A 57 9.06 3.07 -4.71
CA VAL A 57 9.99 2.19 -4.01
C VAL A 57 9.28 0.87 -3.73
N ALA A 58 9.81 -0.22 -4.28
CA ALA A 58 9.40 -1.57 -3.96
C ALA A 58 10.60 -2.33 -3.40
N GLY A 59 10.40 -2.98 -2.25
CA GLY A 59 11.41 -3.77 -1.58
C GLY A 59 10.78 -5.00 -0.94
N GLU A 60 11.61 -6.00 -0.66
CA GLU A 60 11.20 -7.10 0.21
C GLU A 60 11.04 -6.56 1.64
N PRO A 61 10.07 -7.10 2.41
CA PRO A 61 10.00 -6.80 3.84
C PRO A 61 11.32 -7.22 4.49
N ASP A 62 11.82 -6.42 5.43
CA ASP A 62 12.98 -6.81 6.20
C ASP A 62 12.70 -8.09 7.03
N LEU A 63 13.76 -8.66 7.61
CA LEU A 63 13.63 -9.88 8.40
C LEU A 63 12.65 -9.72 9.57
N GLU A 64 12.63 -8.57 10.22
CA GLU A 64 11.76 -8.30 11.36
C GLU A 64 10.29 -8.28 10.90
N GLN A 65 9.99 -7.57 9.81
CA GLN A 65 8.66 -7.51 9.19
C GLN A 65 8.20 -8.89 8.69
N ALA A 66 9.10 -9.66 8.06
CA ALA A 66 8.79 -11.01 7.60
C ALA A 66 8.51 -11.99 8.77
N VAL A 67 9.31 -11.90 9.84
CA VAL A 67 9.16 -12.70 11.07
C VAL A 67 7.88 -12.32 11.82
N LEU A 68 7.63 -11.02 12.02
CA LEU A 68 6.41 -10.53 12.66
C LEU A 68 5.16 -10.91 11.85
N GLY A 69 5.21 -10.83 10.52
CA GLY A 69 4.13 -11.30 9.66
C GLY A 69 3.90 -12.81 9.78
N TYR A 70 4.98 -13.60 9.87
CA TYR A 70 4.91 -15.07 9.99
C TYR A 70 4.34 -15.51 11.35
N TYR A 71 4.84 -14.96 12.46
CA TYR A 71 4.38 -15.32 13.81
C TYR A 71 3.07 -14.62 14.21
N GLY A 72 2.81 -13.42 13.69
CA GLY A 72 1.56 -12.69 13.91
C GLY A 72 0.34 -13.40 13.31
N ARG A 73 0.52 -14.12 12.19
CA ARG A 73 -0.51 -15.01 11.63
C ARG A 73 -0.76 -16.28 12.48
N GLY A 74 0.18 -16.68 13.33
CA GLY A 74 0.08 -17.85 14.23
C GLY A 74 -0.39 -17.53 15.65
N GLY A 75 -0.63 -16.25 15.97
CA GLY A 75 -0.96 -15.77 17.31
C GLY A 75 -2.45 -15.64 17.62
N THR A 76 -3.33 -16.38 16.95
CA THR A 76 -4.73 -16.50 17.37
C THR A 76 -4.86 -17.67 18.36
N ARG A 77 -4.96 -17.33 19.64
CA ARG A 77 -5.59 -18.17 20.66
C ARG A 77 -6.85 -17.47 21.13
#